data_AF-A0A960BW00-F1
#
_entry.id   AF-A0A960BW00-F1
#
_cell.length_a   1.000
_cell.length_b   1.000
_cell.length_c   1.000
_cell.angle_alpha   90.00
_cell.angle_beta   90.00
_cell.angle_gamma   90.00
#
_symmetry.space_group_name_H-M   'P 1'
#
loop_
_entity.id
_entity.type
_entity.pdbx_description
1 polymer ?
#
loop_
_entity_poly.entity_id
_entity_poly.type
_entity_poly.pdbx_seq_one_letter_code
_entity_poly.pdbx_strand_id
1 'polypeptide(L)'
;MSRPTEHPVEDRPVEFWPTVAIRAALESGDIAVWQRIVLAIKRDPYGRTARQVEEVLESAAPYGISFALTEVLTRARNHLEANERAEAARHVLLLQERSGLSESEFASRIGVTPTELTDFLEARTSPPASLMIRMRRLSDRFAKIRAQPPEERSSAGVPENVDTGSAFD
;
A
#
# COMPACT_ATOMS: atom_id res chain seq x y z
N MET A 1 3.27 45.79 32.11
CA MET A 1 2.70 45.75 30.75
C MET A 1 2.66 44.30 30.30
N SER A 2 1.56 43.60 30.59
CA SER A 2 1.35 42.22 30.16
C SER A 2 0.94 42.22 28.68
N ARG A 3 1.67 41.49 27.84
CA ARG A 3 1.28 41.29 26.44
C ARG A 3 -0.08 40.57 26.40
N PRO A 4 -1.01 40.95 25.50
CA PRO A 4 -2.25 40.24 25.34
C PRO A 4 -1.95 38.82 24.85
N THR A 5 -2.59 37.84 25.47
CA THR A 5 -2.57 36.42 25.14
C THR A 5 -3.14 36.21 23.73
N GLU A 6 -2.29 35.92 22.75
CA GLU A 6 -2.71 35.39 21.45
C GLU A 6 -3.11 33.91 21.60
N HIS A 7 -4.29 33.64 22.16
CA HIS A 7 -4.91 32.30 22.13
C HIS A 7 -6.06 32.10 21.09
N PRO A 8 -6.11 32.72 19.89
CA PRO A 8 -7.13 32.36 18.90
C PRO A 8 -6.75 31.12 18.04
N VAL A 9 -5.53 30.60 18.17
CA VAL A 9 -5.05 29.47 17.36
C VAL A 9 -5.36 28.12 18.03
N GLU A 10 -5.34 28.06 19.37
CA GLU A 10 -5.43 26.80 20.12
C GLU A 10 -6.80 26.11 20.03
N ASP A 11 -7.88 26.88 19.84
CA ASP A 11 -9.24 26.33 19.69
C ASP A 11 -9.48 25.69 18.31
N ARG A 12 -8.63 25.99 17.31
CA ARG A 12 -8.77 25.42 15.96
C ARG A 12 -8.14 24.03 15.88
N PRO A 13 -8.64 23.11 15.04
CA PRO A 13 -7.96 21.84 14.78
C PRO A 13 -6.50 22.06 14.36
N VAL A 14 -5.60 21.19 14.80
CA VAL A 14 -4.14 21.34 14.63
C VAL A 14 -3.74 21.37 13.15
N GLU A 15 -4.54 20.75 12.30
CA GLU A 15 -4.39 20.72 10.84
C GLU A 15 -4.43 22.13 10.20
N PHE A 16 -4.98 23.12 10.92
CA PHE A 16 -5.07 24.51 10.49
C PHE A 16 -4.05 25.43 11.16
N TRP A 17 -3.16 24.89 11.99
CA TRP A 17 -2.18 25.71 12.70
C TRP A 17 -1.05 26.14 11.75
N PRO A 18 -0.58 27.39 11.85
CA PRO A 18 0.64 27.80 11.19
C PRO A 18 1.87 27.16 11.86
N THR A 19 2.99 27.03 11.13
CA THR A 19 4.22 26.42 11.65
C THR A 19 4.75 27.11 12.91
N VAL A 20 4.59 28.43 13.01
CA VAL A 20 4.97 29.19 14.23
C VAL A 20 4.17 28.78 15.47
N ALA A 21 2.90 28.40 15.31
CA ALA A 21 2.08 27.90 16.41
C ALA A 21 2.47 26.48 16.82
N ILE A 22 2.84 25.64 15.85
CA ILE A 22 3.43 24.32 16.12
C ILE A 22 4.72 24.49 16.92
N ARG A 23 5.61 25.40 16.50
CA ARG A 23 6.85 25.71 17.24
C ARG A 23 6.59 26.12 18.69
N ALA A 24 5.71 27.10 18.90
CA ALA A 24 5.35 27.56 20.24
C ALA A 24 4.78 26.43 21.11
N ALA A 25 3.94 25.57 20.52
CA ALA A 25 3.36 24.41 21.19
C ALA A 25 4.42 23.35 21.57
N LEU A 26 5.47 23.16 20.77
CA LEU A 26 6.54 22.22 21.13
C LEU A 26 7.47 22.78 22.22
N GLU A 27 7.69 24.09 22.23
CA GLU A 27 8.55 24.76 23.20
C GLU A 27 7.89 24.93 24.57
N SER A 28 6.59 25.19 24.61
CA SER A 28 5.87 25.63 25.83
C SER A 28 4.47 25.05 26.01
N GLY A 29 4.00 24.22 25.09
CA GLY A 29 2.67 23.63 25.16
C GLY A 29 2.53 22.60 26.28
N ASP A 30 1.29 22.25 26.59
CA ASP A 30 0.96 21.21 27.56
C ASP A 30 0.73 19.85 26.89
N ILE A 31 0.50 18.83 27.72
CA ILE A 31 0.27 17.46 27.27
C ILE A 31 -0.96 17.30 26.37
N ALA A 32 -2.01 18.12 26.56
CA ALA A 32 -3.23 18.04 25.77
C ALA A 32 -2.99 18.55 24.34
N VAL A 33 -2.25 19.65 24.21
CA VAL A 33 -1.81 20.18 22.91
C VAL A 33 -0.92 19.16 22.19
N TRP A 34 0.04 18.57 22.89
CA TRP A 34 0.91 17.53 22.33
C TRP A 34 0.13 16.30 21.85
N GLN A 35 -0.87 15.85 22.61
CA GLN A 35 -1.73 14.74 22.20
C GLN A 35 -2.48 15.04 20.90
N ARG A 36 -2.97 16.27 20.71
CA ARG A 36 -3.65 16.68 19.46
C ARG A 36 -2.70 16.62 18.26
N ILE A 37 -1.45 17.09 18.43
CA ILE A 37 -0.41 16.98 17.39
C ILE A 37 -0.11 15.52 17.08
N VAL A 38 0.06 14.67 18.09
CA VAL A 38 0.29 13.23 17.92
C VAL A 38 -0.85 12.55 17.19
N LEU A 39 -2.11 12.89 17.50
CA LEU A 39 -3.28 12.34 16.82
C LEU A 39 -3.32 12.75 15.34
N ALA A 40 -3.02 14.00 15.03
CA ALA A 40 -2.92 14.48 13.65
C ALA A 40 -1.82 13.73 12.87
N ILE A 41 -0.63 13.53 13.47
CA ILE A 41 0.47 12.76 12.86
C ILE A 41 0.07 11.31 12.63
N LYS A 42 -0.56 10.66 13.62
CA LYS A 42 -1.01 9.26 13.47
C LYS A 42 -2.05 9.09 12.37
N ARG A 43 -2.88 10.11 12.14
CA ARG A 43 -3.89 10.11 11.07
C ARG A 43 -3.27 10.28 9.68
N ASP A 44 -2.25 11.14 9.57
CA ASP A 44 -1.54 11.39 8.31
C ASP A 44 -0.03 11.62 8.55
N PRO A 45 0.79 10.56 8.52
CA PRO A 45 2.23 10.62 8.83
C PRO A 45 3.08 11.40 7.82
N TYR A 46 2.52 11.70 6.64
CA TYR A 46 3.16 12.51 5.59
C TYR A 46 2.42 13.82 5.33
N GLY A 47 1.34 14.07 6.08
CA GLY A 47 0.49 15.24 5.98
C GLY A 47 1.12 16.52 6.46
N ARG A 48 0.36 17.61 6.32
CA ARG A 48 0.80 18.97 6.64
C ARG A 48 1.37 19.10 8.05
N THR A 49 0.65 18.63 9.07
CA THR A 49 1.09 18.73 10.47
C THR A 49 2.39 17.96 10.72
N ALA A 50 2.53 16.76 10.15
CA ALA A 50 3.77 15.99 10.24
C ALA A 50 4.95 16.76 9.64
N ARG A 51 4.78 17.36 8.46
CA ARG A 51 5.82 18.18 7.80
C ARG A 51 6.20 19.42 8.60
N GLN A 52 5.21 20.11 9.19
CA GLN A 52 5.47 21.27 10.04
C GLN A 52 6.23 20.88 11.31
N VAL A 53 5.92 19.73 11.90
CA VAL A 53 6.67 19.21 13.05
C VAL A 53 8.10 18.86 12.66
N GLU A 54 8.33 18.19 11.53
CA GLU A 54 9.69 17.94 11.02
C GLU A 54 10.50 19.23 10.86
N GLU A 55 9.94 20.25 10.20
CA GLU A 55 10.58 21.55 9.99
C GLU A 55 10.97 22.21 11.32
N VAL A 56 10.10 22.12 12.33
CA VAL A 56 10.38 22.64 13.67
C VAL A 56 11.48 21.84 14.35
N LEU A 57 11.45 20.50 14.27
CA LEU A 57 12.44 19.61 14.88
C LEU A 57 13.84 19.75 14.24
N GLU A 58 13.93 20.03 12.94
CA GLU A 58 15.21 20.28 12.25
C GLU A 58 15.86 21.61 12.65
N SER A 59 15.05 22.62 12.97
CA SER A 59 15.51 24.00 13.22
C SER A 59 15.63 24.37 14.70
N ALA A 60 15.05 23.60 15.61
CA ALA A 60 15.03 23.89 17.04
C ALA A 60 16.14 23.16 17.81
N ALA A 61 16.69 23.81 18.84
CA ALA A 61 17.52 23.12 19.83
C ALA A 61 16.67 22.06 20.58
N PRO A 62 17.26 20.90 20.95
CA PRO A 62 16.50 19.80 21.54
C PRO A 62 16.03 20.14 22.96
N TYR A 63 14.82 20.67 23.07
CA TYR A 63 14.12 20.89 24.33
C TYR A 63 12.73 20.25 24.30
N GLY A 64 12.24 19.82 25.47
CA GLY A 64 10.87 19.34 25.64
C GLY A 64 10.56 18.00 24.97
N ILE A 65 9.42 17.93 24.26
CA ILE A 65 8.84 16.71 23.67
C ILE A 65 9.51 16.29 22.34
N SER A 66 10.51 17.02 21.86
CA SER A 66 11.09 16.83 20.52
C SER A 66 11.49 15.39 20.20
N PHE A 67 12.18 14.69 21.11
CA PHE A 67 12.54 13.28 20.92
C PHE A 67 11.32 12.35 20.83
N ALA A 68 10.31 12.59 21.66
CA ALA A 68 9.10 11.78 21.64
C ALA A 68 8.30 12.00 20.34
N LEU A 69 8.29 13.22 19.80
CA LEU A 69 7.64 13.50 18.50
C LEU A 69 8.40 12.92 17.32
N THR A 70 9.74 12.94 17.33
CA THR A 70 10.55 12.21 16.34
C THR A 70 10.21 10.72 16.35
N GLU A 71 10.09 10.13 17.54
CA GLU A 71 9.73 8.72 17.67
C GLU A 71 8.30 8.44 17.22
N VAL A 72 7.35 9.35 17.51
CA VAL A 72 5.98 9.25 17.01
C VAL A 72 5.94 9.27 15.48
N LEU A 73 6.67 10.18 14.83
CA LEU A 73 6.75 10.27 13.36
C LEU A 73 7.29 8.97 12.76
N THR A 74 8.41 8.48 13.28
CA THR A 74 9.02 7.23 12.83
C THR A 74 8.06 6.05 12.99
N ARG A 75 7.44 5.89 14.16
CA ARG A 75 6.48 4.80 14.40
C ARG A 75 5.23 4.89 13.53
N ALA A 76 4.70 6.09 13.34
CA ALA A 76 3.52 6.31 12.52
C ALA A 76 3.78 5.93 11.05
N ARG A 77 4.96 6.26 10.52
CA ARG A 77 5.37 5.87 9.16
C ARG A 77 5.62 4.38 9.02
N ASN A 78 6.33 3.77 9.97
CA ASN A 78 6.55 2.33 9.97
C ASN A 78 5.22 1.56 10.02
N HIS A 79 4.25 2.07 10.79
CA HIS A 79 2.91 1.48 10.85
C HIS A 79 2.15 1.62 9.52
N LEU A 80 2.22 2.79 8.88
CA LEU A 80 1.64 2.99 7.56
C LEU A 80 2.25 2.05 6.52
N GLU A 81 3.58 1.97 6.45
CA GLU A 81 4.29 1.07 5.52
C GLU A 81 3.93 -0.40 5.76
N ALA A 82 3.81 -0.82 7.03
CA ALA A 82 3.36 -2.17 7.37
C ALA A 82 1.92 -2.45 6.89
N ASN A 83 1.02 -1.47 7.04
CA ASN A 83 -0.36 -1.59 6.56
C ASN A 83 -0.43 -1.66 5.03
N GLU A 84 0.37 -0.86 4.33
CA GLU A 84 0.48 -0.87 2.87
C GLU A 84 1.03 -2.21 2.36
N ARG A 85 2.07 -2.76 3.01
CA ARG A 85 2.59 -4.11 2.71
C ARG A 85 1.51 -5.18 2.93
N ALA A 86 0.73 -5.09 4.01
CA ALA A 86 -0.36 -6.02 4.26
C ALA A 86 -1.47 -5.93 3.20
N GLU A 87 -1.74 -4.72 2.68
CA GLU A 87 -2.68 -4.54 1.57
C GLU A 87 -2.17 -5.14 0.26
N ALA A 88 -0.89 -4.90 -0.07
CA ALA A 88 -0.24 -5.51 -1.22
C ALA A 88 -0.31 -7.05 -1.14
N ALA A 89 -0.03 -7.63 0.03
CA ALA A 89 -0.13 -9.08 0.27
C ALA A 89 -1.55 -9.62 -0.01
N ARG A 90 -2.59 -8.93 0.48
CA ARG A 90 -4.00 -9.29 0.19
C ARG A 90 -4.29 -9.26 -1.31
N HIS A 91 -3.77 -8.28 -2.04
CA HIS A 91 -3.94 -8.22 -3.49
C HIS A 91 -3.23 -9.37 -4.21
N VAL A 92 -2.01 -9.75 -3.79
CA VAL A 92 -1.29 -10.90 -4.35
C VAL A 92 -2.10 -12.18 -4.15
N LEU A 93 -2.60 -12.41 -2.94
CA LEU A 93 -3.42 -13.59 -2.60
C LEU A 93 -4.66 -13.65 -3.50
N LEU A 94 -5.43 -12.56 -3.58
CA LEU A 94 -6.63 -12.51 -4.43
C LEU A 94 -6.32 -12.83 -5.91
N LEU A 95 -5.20 -12.34 -6.43
CA LEU A 95 -4.78 -12.61 -7.81
C LEU A 95 -4.38 -14.08 -8.01
N GLN A 96 -3.71 -14.68 -7.04
CA GLN A 96 -3.33 -16.09 -7.04
C GLN A 96 -4.58 -16.98 -6.99
N GLU A 97 -5.47 -16.76 -6.02
CA GLU A 97 -6.73 -17.52 -5.88
C GLU A 97 -7.61 -17.41 -7.15
N ARG A 98 -7.75 -16.20 -7.68
CA ARG A 98 -8.54 -15.95 -8.90
C ARG A 98 -7.96 -16.66 -10.12
N SER A 99 -6.64 -16.81 -10.20
CA SER A 99 -5.98 -17.54 -11.29
C SER A 99 -6.25 -19.05 -11.23
N GLY A 100 -6.54 -19.60 -10.04
CA GLY A 100 -6.69 -21.04 -9.82
C GLY A 100 -5.40 -21.85 -9.96
N LEU A 101 -4.24 -21.19 -10.05
CA LEU A 101 -2.93 -21.83 -10.05
C LEU A 101 -2.51 -22.17 -8.61
N SER A 102 -1.75 -23.25 -8.44
CA SER A 102 -1.01 -23.47 -7.18
C SER A 102 0.02 -22.36 -6.94
N GLU A 103 0.49 -22.20 -5.71
CA GLU A 103 1.50 -21.19 -5.37
C GLU A 103 2.79 -21.36 -6.18
N SER A 104 3.26 -22.59 -6.37
CA SER A 104 4.50 -22.88 -7.12
C SER A 104 4.35 -22.54 -8.61
N GLU A 105 3.21 -22.86 -9.22
CA GLU A 105 2.89 -22.49 -10.60
C GLU A 105 2.76 -20.97 -10.73
N PHE A 106 2.08 -20.31 -9.80
CA PHE A 106 1.90 -18.87 -9.81
C PHE A 106 3.26 -18.15 -9.73
N ALA A 107 4.11 -18.54 -8.77
CA ALA A 107 5.48 -18.03 -8.62
C ALA A 107 6.29 -18.18 -9.91
N SER A 108 6.31 -19.39 -10.47
CA SER A 108 7.01 -19.69 -11.72
C SER A 108 6.52 -18.82 -12.89
N ARG A 109 5.19 -18.64 -13.04
CA ARG A 109 4.59 -17.87 -14.15
C ARG A 109 4.79 -16.37 -14.04
N ILE A 110 4.97 -15.83 -12.84
CA ILE A 110 5.30 -14.42 -12.64
C ILE A 110 6.81 -14.17 -12.58
N GLY A 111 7.63 -15.23 -12.59
CA GLY A 111 9.08 -15.16 -12.66
C GLY A 111 9.76 -14.86 -11.32
N VAL A 112 9.22 -15.41 -10.23
CA VAL A 112 9.81 -15.32 -8.88
C VAL A 112 9.95 -16.72 -8.28
N THR A 113 10.79 -16.83 -7.26
CA THR A 113 10.92 -18.05 -6.47
C THR A 113 9.72 -18.26 -5.53
N PRO A 114 9.44 -19.50 -5.08
CA PRO A 114 8.40 -19.75 -4.07
C PRO A 114 8.64 -18.94 -2.79
N THR A 115 9.89 -18.82 -2.34
CA THR A 115 10.24 -18.02 -1.16
C THR A 115 9.90 -16.54 -1.32
N GLU A 116 10.22 -15.94 -2.47
CA GLU A 116 9.84 -14.55 -2.75
C GLU A 116 8.32 -14.37 -2.79
N LEU A 117 7.58 -15.34 -3.34
CA LEU A 117 6.12 -15.31 -3.29
C LEU A 117 5.61 -15.38 -1.84
N THR A 118 6.18 -16.25 -1.00
CA THR A 118 5.85 -16.32 0.43
C THR A 118 6.17 -15.01 1.14
N ASP A 119 7.29 -14.35 0.84
CA ASP A 119 7.64 -13.04 1.40
C ASP A 119 6.58 -11.97 1.10
N PHE A 120 6.03 -11.99 -0.11
CA PHE A 120 4.94 -11.09 -0.47
C PHE A 120 3.64 -11.43 0.25
N LEU A 121 3.28 -12.73 0.33
CA LEU A 121 2.05 -13.18 0.98
C LEU A 121 2.05 -12.93 2.50
N GLU A 122 3.22 -13.05 3.14
CA GLU A 122 3.40 -12.76 4.57
C GLU A 122 3.67 -11.26 4.85
N ALA A 123 3.55 -10.41 3.83
CA ALA A 123 3.81 -8.97 3.91
C ALA A 123 5.22 -8.63 4.46
N ARG A 124 6.20 -9.54 4.31
CA ARG A 124 7.61 -9.28 4.66
C ARG A 124 8.21 -8.26 3.70
N THR A 125 7.88 -8.36 2.42
CA THR A 125 8.28 -7.40 1.39
C THR A 125 7.07 -7.04 0.50
N SER A 126 7.13 -5.89 -0.17
CA SER A 126 6.13 -5.53 -1.17
C SER A 126 6.62 -5.92 -2.57
N PRO A 127 5.76 -6.54 -3.42
CA PRO A 127 6.06 -6.69 -4.82
C PRO A 127 6.30 -5.34 -5.50
N PRO A 128 7.25 -5.23 -6.45
CA PRO A 128 7.35 -4.06 -7.31
C PRO A 128 6.07 -3.86 -8.14
N ALA A 129 5.73 -2.61 -8.47
CA ALA A 129 4.52 -2.30 -9.24
C ALA A 129 4.45 -3.05 -10.59
N SER A 130 5.59 -3.23 -11.26
CA SER A 130 5.69 -4.00 -12.51
C SER A 130 5.29 -5.47 -12.32
N LEU A 131 5.61 -6.06 -11.17
CA LEU A 131 5.24 -7.43 -10.83
C LEU A 131 3.75 -7.54 -10.50
N MET A 132 3.17 -6.57 -9.79
CA MET A 132 1.71 -6.49 -9.56
C MET A 132 0.92 -6.47 -10.87
N ILE A 133 1.38 -5.69 -11.87
CA ILE A 133 0.76 -5.64 -13.20
C ILE A 133 0.84 -7.01 -13.88
N ARG A 134 1.98 -7.71 -13.77
CA ARG A 134 2.17 -9.05 -14.34
C ARG A 134 1.23 -10.08 -13.69
N MET A 135 1.15 -10.10 -12.37
CA MET A 135 0.24 -10.95 -11.60
C MET A 135 -1.22 -10.72 -12.03
N ARG A 136 -1.64 -9.46 -12.18
CA ARG A 136 -3.00 -9.11 -12.65
C ARG A 136 -3.29 -9.67 -14.03
N ARG A 137 -2.40 -9.44 -15.00
CA ARG A 137 -2.54 -9.97 -16.37
C ARG A 137 -2.57 -11.50 -16.41
N LEU A 138 -1.75 -12.15 -15.59
CA LEU A 138 -1.73 -13.62 -15.45
C LEU A 138 -3.07 -14.12 -14.92
N SER A 139 -3.55 -13.54 -13.82
CA SER A 139 -4.82 -13.89 -13.18
C SER A 139 -6.00 -13.72 -14.13
N ASP A 140 -6.08 -12.58 -14.82
CA ASP A 140 -7.12 -12.30 -15.82
C ASP A 140 -7.15 -13.35 -16.94
N ARG A 141 -5.96 -13.74 -17.45
CA ARG A 141 -5.84 -14.75 -18.52
C ARG A 141 -6.37 -16.11 -18.09
N PHE A 142 -5.98 -16.58 -16.91
CA PHE A 142 -6.41 -17.88 -16.40
C PHE A 142 -7.89 -17.89 -16.00
N ALA A 143 -8.38 -16.80 -15.43
CA ALA A 143 -9.80 -16.65 -15.13
C ALA A 143 -10.65 -16.76 -16.42
N LYS A 144 -10.21 -16.17 -17.53
CA LYS A 144 -10.90 -16.29 -18.84
C LYS A 144 -10.89 -17.71 -19.38
N ILE A 145 -9.74 -18.40 -19.34
CA ILE A 145 -9.61 -19.79 -19.80
C ILE A 145 -10.55 -20.72 -19.02
N ARG A 146 -10.72 -20.47 -17.72
CA ARG A 146 -11.63 -21.26 -16.87
C ARG A 146 -13.10 -20.96 -17.13
N ALA A 147 -13.43 -19.75 -17.61
CA ALA A 147 -14.80 -19.33 -17.89
C ALA A 147 -15.31 -19.75 -19.28
N GLN A 148 -14.44 -20.23 -20.19
CA GLN A 148 -14.85 -20.68 -21.53
C GLN A 148 -15.60 -22.04 -21.46
N PRO A 149 -16.77 -22.17 -22.11
CA PRO A 149 -17.52 -23.42 -22.17
C PRO A 149 -16.75 -24.55 -22.90
N PRO A 150 -17.08 -25.83 -22.64
CA PRO A 150 -16.38 -26.97 -23.24
C PRO A 150 -16.47 -27.07 -24.78
N GLU A 151 -17.46 -26.45 -25.43
CA GLU A 151 -17.76 -26.66 -26.85
C GLU A 151 -16.74 -26.06 -27.83
N GLU A 152 -16.00 -25.01 -27.45
CA GLU A 152 -14.93 -24.44 -28.30
C GLU A 152 -13.62 -25.24 -28.26
N ARG A 153 -13.48 -26.24 -27.37
CA ARG A 153 -12.26 -27.07 -27.29
C ARG A 153 -12.22 -28.19 -28.33
N SER A 154 -13.35 -28.52 -28.95
CA SER A 154 -13.50 -29.66 -29.86
C SER A 154 -13.63 -29.28 -31.34
N SER A 155 -13.82 -28.01 -31.69
CA SER A 155 -14.03 -27.59 -33.10
C SER A 155 -12.75 -27.37 -33.90
N ALA A 156 -11.57 -27.61 -33.32
CA ALA A 156 -10.29 -27.62 -34.04
C ALA A 156 -9.86 -29.03 -34.49
N GLY A 157 -10.84 -29.94 -34.65
CA GLY A 157 -10.64 -31.30 -35.15
C GLY A 157 -10.75 -31.36 -36.67
N VAL A 158 -9.60 -31.58 -37.33
CA VAL A 158 -9.37 -32.36 -38.56
C VAL A 158 -10.25 -32.01 -39.79
N PRO A 159 -9.68 -31.46 -40.89
CA PRO A 159 -10.38 -31.47 -42.17
C PRO A 159 -10.65 -32.92 -42.58
N GLU A 160 -11.92 -33.26 -42.63
CA GLU A 160 -12.44 -34.53 -43.14
C GLU A 160 -11.91 -34.74 -44.56
N ASN A 161 -10.99 -35.70 -44.70
CA ASN A 161 -10.51 -36.16 -45.98
C ASN A 161 -11.70 -36.83 -46.67
N VAL A 162 -12.34 -36.11 -47.59
CA VAL A 162 -13.36 -36.68 -48.48
C VAL A 162 -12.65 -37.62 -49.45
N ASP A 163 -12.60 -38.89 -49.06
CA ASP A 163 -12.24 -40.00 -49.92
C ASP A 163 -13.30 -40.11 -51.03
N THR A 164 -13.02 -39.48 -52.16
CA THR A 164 -13.83 -39.63 -53.36
C THR A 164 -13.38 -40.92 -54.02
N GLY A 165 -13.92 -42.03 -53.51
CA GLY A 165 -13.75 -43.36 -54.08
C GLY A 165 -14.11 -43.37 -55.57
N SER A 166 -13.13 -43.76 -56.37
CA SER A 166 -13.23 -43.99 -57.81
C SER A 166 -13.78 -45.39 -58.09
N ALA A 167 -14.69 -45.46 -59.07
CA ALA A 167 -14.75 -46.44 -60.17
C ALA A 167 -15.92 -47.46 -60.28
N PHE A 168 -16.39 -47.58 -61.53
CA PHE A 168 -17.26 -48.59 -62.21
C PHE A 168 -18.77 -48.51 -61.90
N ASP A 169 -19.70 -48.42 -62.86
CA ASP A 169 -19.79 -48.82 -64.29
C ASP A 169 -20.27 -47.69 -65.22
#